data_AF-A0A090VVR5-F1
#
_entry.id   AF-A0A090VVR5-F1
#
_cell.length_a   1.000
_cell.length_b   1.000
_cell.length_c   1.000
_cell.angle_alpha   90.00
_cell.angle_beta   90.00
_cell.angle_gamma   90.00
#
_symmetry.space_group_name_H-M   'P 1'
#
loop_
_entity.id
_entity.type
_entity.pdbx_description
1 polymer ?
#
loop_
_entity_poly.entity_id
_entity_poly.type
_entity_poly.pdbx_seq_one_letter_code
_entity_poly.pdbx_strand_id
1 'polypeptide(L)'
;MDSLKYLFSFATLAFFNICYSQVGPGGVGNSASNGLWLKADDITLANGSLVNTWTDASGNGNNATAAATEQPLFFSTSTLNNMPTVRLDGTNDQMVVNDAAILDGTSGITFITVLSLIT
;
A
#
# COMPACT_ATOMS: atom_id res chain seq x y z
N MET A 1 51.59 -13.06 -4.41
CA MET A 1 50.44 -13.42 -5.27
C MET A 1 49.22 -13.88 -4.48
N ASP A 2 49.34 -14.29 -3.21
CA ASP A 2 48.18 -14.79 -2.45
C ASP A 2 47.32 -13.69 -1.80
N SER A 3 47.89 -12.55 -1.41
CA SER A 3 47.13 -11.39 -0.89
C SER A 3 46.22 -10.73 -1.94
N LEU A 4 46.58 -10.82 -3.22
CA LEU A 4 45.79 -10.25 -4.32
C LEU A 4 44.51 -11.05 -4.59
N LYS A 5 44.51 -12.36 -4.28
CA LYS A 5 43.35 -13.25 -4.42
C LYS A 5 42.29 -12.94 -3.37
N TYR A 6 42.70 -12.68 -2.12
CA TYR A 6 41.78 -12.29 -1.04
C TYR A 6 41.18 -10.89 -1.25
N LEU A 7 41.96 -9.96 -1.81
CA LEU A 7 41.48 -8.63 -2.18
C LEU A 7 40.41 -8.70 -3.28
N PHE A 8 40.62 -9.57 -4.28
CA PHE A 8 39.66 -9.80 -5.36
C PHE A 8 38.38 -10.47 -4.85
N SER A 9 38.49 -11.48 -3.97
CA SER A 9 37.34 -12.14 -3.34
C SER A 9 36.53 -11.20 -2.44
N PHE A 10 37.18 -10.30 -1.71
CA PHE A 10 36.53 -9.29 -0.87
C PHE A 10 35.81 -8.24 -1.72
N ALA A 11 36.40 -7.81 -2.84
CA ALA A 11 35.76 -6.91 -3.79
C ALA A 11 34.53 -7.57 -4.45
N THR A 12 34.60 -8.84 -4.85
CA THR A 12 33.43 -9.55 -5.40
C THR A 12 32.30 -9.75 -4.36
N LEU A 13 32.62 -9.82 -3.06
CA LEU A 13 31.62 -9.88 -1.99
C LEU A 13 31.05 -8.49 -1.65
N ALA A 14 31.82 -7.41 -1.86
CA ALA A 14 31.34 -6.03 -1.73
C ALA A 14 30.51 -5.56 -2.95
N PHE A 15 30.61 -6.28 -4.08
CA PHE A 15 29.77 -6.15 -5.27
C PHE A 15 28.49 -7.02 -5.21
N PHE A 16 28.00 -7.35 -4.00
CA PHE A 16 26.60 -7.74 -3.88
C PHE A 16 25.75 -6.55 -4.30
N ASN A 17 25.33 -6.58 -5.57
CA ASN A 17 24.28 -5.76 -6.16
C ASN A 17 23.24 -5.47 -5.08
N ILE A 18 22.94 -4.19 -4.87
CA ILE A 18 21.78 -3.78 -4.10
C ILE A 18 20.59 -4.49 -4.75
N CYS A 19 20.15 -5.59 -4.15
CA CYS A 19 18.95 -6.27 -4.58
C CYS A 19 17.83 -5.31 -4.21
N TYR A 20 17.34 -4.56 -5.19
CA TYR A 20 16.10 -3.81 -5.02
C TYR A 20 15.00 -4.85 -4.89
N SER A 21 14.66 -5.18 -3.65
CA SER A 21 13.37 -5.79 -3.39
C SER A 21 12.33 -4.83 -3.93
N GLN A 22 11.40 -5.37 -4.71
CA GLN A 22 10.19 -4.65 -5.09
C GLN A 22 9.47 -4.21 -3.80
N VAL A 23 8.93 -2.99 -3.81
CA VAL A 23 8.33 -2.33 -2.64
C VAL A 23 6.81 -2.38 -2.64
N GLY A 24 6.19 -2.95 -3.67
CA GLY A 24 4.75 -3.14 -3.74
C GLY A 24 4.24 -4.35 -2.94
N PRO A 25 2.92 -4.62 -3.00
CA PRO A 25 2.27 -5.68 -2.24
C PRO A 25 2.97 -7.04 -2.40
N GLY A 26 3.31 -7.67 -1.28
CA GLY A 26 3.97 -8.99 -1.29
C GLY A 26 5.37 -9.01 -1.92
N GLY A 27 6.03 -7.85 -2.08
CA GLY A 27 7.31 -7.76 -2.76
C GLY A 27 7.19 -7.84 -4.28
N VAL A 28 6.04 -7.44 -4.84
CA VAL A 28 5.81 -7.38 -6.29
C VAL A 28 5.44 -5.95 -6.69
N GLY A 29 6.03 -5.46 -7.77
CA GLY A 29 5.90 -4.13 -8.31
C GLY A 29 6.64 -3.02 -7.56
N ASN A 30 6.51 -1.82 -8.10
CA ASN A 30 6.95 -0.56 -7.50
C ASN A 30 5.99 0.56 -7.96
N SER A 31 6.32 1.83 -7.69
CA SER A 31 5.46 2.97 -8.06
C SER A 31 5.14 3.05 -9.55
N ALA A 32 5.97 2.50 -10.45
CA ALA A 32 5.71 2.50 -11.89
C ALA A 32 4.68 1.46 -12.34
N SER A 33 4.40 0.43 -11.54
CA SER A 33 3.47 -0.67 -11.88
C SER A 33 2.33 -0.85 -10.89
N ASN A 34 2.43 -0.24 -9.71
CA ASN A 34 1.42 -0.22 -8.67
C ASN A 34 0.91 1.22 -8.56
N GLY A 35 -0.26 1.52 -9.13
CA GLY A 35 -0.77 2.89 -9.17
C GLY A 35 -1.40 3.37 -7.86
N LEU A 36 -1.93 2.45 -7.05
CA LEU A 36 -2.62 2.78 -5.80
C LEU A 36 -2.51 1.62 -4.82
N TRP A 37 -2.13 1.92 -3.59
CA TRP A 37 -2.10 0.93 -2.52
C TRP A 37 -2.63 1.52 -1.21
N LEU A 38 -3.92 1.25 -0.96
CA LEU A 38 -4.59 1.64 0.27
C LEU A 38 -4.56 0.44 1.24
N LYS A 39 -3.71 0.54 2.25
CA LYS A 39 -3.49 -0.53 3.24
C LYS A 39 -3.87 -0.06 4.64
N ALA A 40 -4.79 -0.77 5.29
CA ALA A 40 -5.40 -0.29 6.54
C ALA A 40 -4.42 -0.40 7.72
N ASP A 41 -3.43 -1.28 7.62
CA ASP A 41 -2.34 -1.46 8.60
C ASP A 41 -1.34 -0.29 8.64
N ASP A 42 -1.36 0.63 7.68
CA ASP A 42 -0.59 1.89 7.77
C ASP A 42 -1.37 3.02 8.48
N ILE A 43 -2.66 2.82 8.77
CA ILE A 43 -3.47 3.84 9.45
C ILE A 43 -3.15 3.83 10.94
N THR A 44 -2.62 4.94 11.44
CA THR A 44 -2.32 5.14 12.87
C THR A 44 -3.43 5.93 13.56
N LEU A 45 -4.60 5.32 13.72
CA LEU A 45 -5.76 5.90 14.41
C LEU A 45 -6.23 5.01 15.57
N ALA A 46 -7.00 5.58 16.49
CA ALA A 46 -7.67 4.80 17.51
C ALA A 46 -8.83 3.98 16.91
N ASN A 47 -9.15 2.86 17.53
CA ASN A 47 -10.26 2.02 17.09
C ASN A 47 -11.60 2.79 17.20
N GLY A 48 -12.37 2.80 16.12
CA GLY A 48 -13.62 3.55 15.99
C GLY A 48 -13.44 5.02 15.58
N SER A 49 -12.21 5.46 15.24
CA SER A 49 -11.99 6.80 14.69
C SER A 49 -12.42 6.90 13.23
N LEU A 50 -12.87 8.09 12.83
CA LEU A 50 -13.16 8.42 11.44
C LEU A 50 -11.87 8.54 10.61
N VAL A 51 -11.90 8.01 9.39
CA VAL A 51 -10.79 8.09 8.43
C VAL A 51 -11.09 9.19 7.43
N ASN A 52 -10.40 10.33 7.56
CA ASN A 52 -10.51 11.43 6.58
C ASN A 52 -9.62 11.23 5.35
N THR A 53 -8.46 10.61 5.55
CA THR A 53 -7.43 10.38 4.54
C THR A 53 -6.87 8.98 4.72
N TRP A 54 -6.83 8.22 3.63
CA TRP A 54 -6.11 6.97 3.53
C TRP A 54 -4.89 7.18 2.64
N THR A 55 -3.72 7.23 3.27
CA THR A 55 -2.45 7.47 2.57
C THR A 55 -2.13 6.35 1.59
N ASP A 56 -1.71 6.72 0.39
CA ASP A 56 -1.28 5.80 -0.65
C ASP A 56 0.15 5.30 -0.41
N ALA A 57 0.28 3.99 -0.22
CA ALA A 57 1.56 3.31 -0.02
C ALA A 57 2.26 2.94 -1.35
N SER A 58 1.67 3.21 -2.51
CA SER A 58 2.25 2.85 -3.80
C SER A 58 3.47 3.70 -4.20
N GLY A 59 3.60 4.89 -3.58
CA GLY A 59 4.61 5.88 -3.91
C GLY A 59 4.16 6.92 -4.96
N ASN A 60 2.90 6.86 -5.41
CA ASN A 60 2.36 7.83 -6.39
C ASN A 60 1.62 9.01 -5.74
N GLY A 61 1.34 8.94 -4.44
CA GLY A 61 0.66 10.03 -3.72
C GLY A 61 -0.84 10.12 -4.04
N ASN A 62 -1.42 9.04 -4.56
CA ASN A 62 -2.84 8.92 -4.90
C ASN A 62 -3.69 8.68 -3.65
N ASN A 63 -3.55 9.54 -2.64
CA ASN A 63 -4.25 9.41 -1.37
C ASN A 63 -5.77 9.44 -1.58
N ALA A 64 -6.50 8.57 -0.89
CA ALA A 64 -7.95 8.63 -0.87
C ALA A 64 -8.41 9.57 0.26
N THR A 65 -9.41 10.41 0.00
CA THR A 65 -9.97 11.33 1.00
C THR A 65 -11.49 11.27 1.03
N ALA A 66 -12.08 11.57 2.18
CA ALA A 66 -13.53 11.59 2.37
C ALA A 66 -14.01 12.97 2.82
N ALA A 67 -15.18 13.37 2.35
CA ALA A 67 -15.88 14.53 2.92
C ALA A 67 -16.30 14.22 4.36
N ALA A 68 -16.52 15.26 5.18
CA ALA A 68 -16.76 15.10 6.61
C ALA A 68 -17.94 14.15 6.96
N THR A 69 -18.97 14.10 6.12
CA THR A 69 -20.15 13.24 6.31
C THR A 69 -20.03 11.86 5.67
N GLU A 70 -18.90 11.53 5.05
CA GLU A 70 -18.70 10.29 4.26
C GLU A 70 -17.50 9.48 4.79
N GLN A 71 -17.00 9.83 5.99
CA GLN A 71 -15.79 9.23 6.56
C GLN A 71 -16.07 7.84 7.13
N PRO A 72 -15.43 6.79 6.61
CA PRO A 72 -15.56 5.46 7.18
C PRO A 72 -14.85 5.35 8.54
N LEU A 73 -15.12 4.26 9.25
CA LEU A 73 -14.51 3.97 10.55
C LEU A 73 -13.27 3.09 10.43
N PHE A 74 -12.22 3.42 11.18
CA PHE A 74 -11.05 2.57 11.35
C PHE A 74 -11.25 1.55 12.47
N PHE A 75 -10.86 0.30 12.23
CA PHE A 75 -10.76 -0.73 13.25
C PHE A 75 -9.37 -1.36 13.22
N SER A 76 -8.72 -1.47 14.37
CA SER A 76 -7.36 -2.03 14.48
C SER A 76 -7.33 -3.55 14.37
N THR A 77 -8.47 -4.22 14.52
CA THR A 77 -8.64 -5.67 14.32
C THR A 77 -9.99 -5.96 13.65
N SER A 78 -10.09 -7.10 12.97
CA SER A 78 -11.31 -7.49 12.23
C SER A 78 -11.41 -9.00 12.02
N THR A 79 -12.49 -9.45 11.38
CA THR A 79 -12.66 -10.83 10.91
C THR A 79 -11.76 -11.18 9.71
N LEU A 80 -11.16 -10.18 9.05
CA LEU A 80 -10.19 -10.37 7.98
C LEU A 80 -8.82 -10.71 8.58
N ASN A 81 -8.70 -11.93 9.09
CA ASN A 81 -7.47 -12.48 9.66
C ASN A 81 -6.90 -11.64 10.83
N ASN A 82 -7.77 -11.03 11.65
CA ASN A 82 -7.38 -10.15 12.77
C ASN A 82 -6.58 -8.90 12.35
N MET A 83 -6.59 -8.55 11.06
CA MET A 83 -5.88 -7.37 10.54
C MET A 83 -6.73 -6.10 10.65
N PRO A 84 -6.10 -4.91 10.64
CA PRO A 84 -6.80 -3.63 10.58
C PRO A 84 -7.70 -3.50 9.36
N THR A 85 -8.79 -2.74 9.48
CA THR A 85 -9.76 -2.51 8.39
C THR A 85 -10.30 -1.09 8.42
N VAL A 86 -10.71 -0.62 7.25
CA VAL A 86 -11.58 0.55 7.08
C VAL A 86 -12.98 0.02 6.78
N ARG A 87 -13.95 0.38 7.62
CA ARG A 87 -15.33 -0.10 7.55
C ARG A 87 -16.21 0.97 6.91
N LEU A 88 -16.78 0.61 5.76
CA LEU A 88 -17.88 1.33 5.14
C LEU A 88 -19.20 0.74 5.66
N ASP A 89 -20.06 1.58 6.22
CA ASP A 89 -21.30 1.18 6.91
C ASP A 89 -22.49 0.93 5.96
N GLY A 90 -22.34 1.25 4.67
CA GLY A 90 -23.35 1.06 3.64
C GLY A 90 -24.40 2.17 3.55
N THR A 91 -24.22 3.27 4.29
CA THR A 91 -25.12 4.43 4.27
C THR A 91 -24.59 5.54 3.38
N ASN A 92 -23.43 6.09 3.73
CA ASN A 92 -22.87 7.30 3.10
C ASN A 92 -21.33 7.30 3.00
N ASP A 93 -20.66 6.25 3.47
CA ASP A 93 -19.20 6.20 3.45
C ASP A 93 -18.65 6.13 2.02
N GLN A 94 -17.76 7.06 1.69
CA GLN A 94 -17.06 7.11 0.42
C GLN A 94 -15.68 7.74 0.60
N MET A 95 -14.65 7.14 -0.01
CA MET A 95 -13.34 7.77 -0.17
C MET A 95 -13.04 7.93 -1.65
N VAL A 96 -12.56 9.11 -2.03
CA VAL A 96 -12.28 9.49 -3.41
C VAL A 96 -10.78 9.69 -3.59
N VAL A 97 -10.25 9.12 -4.66
CA VAL A 97 -8.90 9.39 -5.15
C VAL A 97 -9.03 10.37 -6.31
N ASN A 98 -8.22 11.42 -6.32
CA ASN A 98 -8.20 12.37 -7.43
C ASN A 98 -7.73 11.68 -8.72
N ASP A 99 -8.14 12.25 -9.86
CA ASP A 99 -7.73 11.77 -11.17
C ASP A 99 -6.20 11.68 -11.30
N ALA A 100 -5.73 10.56 -11.86
CA ALA A 100 -4.31 10.27 -12.03
C ALA A 100 -4.08 9.34 -13.24
N ALA A 101 -3.18 9.75 -14.14
CA ALA A 101 -2.86 9.05 -15.39
C ALA A 101 -2.37 7.60 -15.24
N ILE A 102 -1.99 7.16 -14.03
CA ILE A 102 -1.61 5.78 -13.75
C ILE A 102 -2.83 4.90 -13.36
N LEU A 103 -3.93 5.55 -12.99
CA LEU A 103 -5.21 4.95 -12.60
C LEU A 103 -6.26 5.03 -13.71
N ASP A 104 -5.97 5.73 -14.80
CA ASP A 104 -6.78 5.80 -16.01
C ASP A 104 -5.90 5.84 -17.26
N GLY A 105 -6.47 5.82 -18.46
CA GLY A 105 -5.70 5.98 -19.71
C GLY A 105 -4.66 4.88 -20.04
N THR A 106 -4.60 3.78 -19.28
CA THR A 106 -3.69 2.64 -19.53
C THR A 106 -4.36 1.59 -20.42
N SER A 107 -3.55 0.67 -20.98
CA SER A 107 -4.07 -0.46 -21.78
C SER A 107 -4.92 -1.45 -20.96
N GLY A 108 -4.93 -1.33 -19.63
CA GLY A 108 -5.69 -2.17 -18.71
C GLY A 108 -5.24 -2.00 -17.26
N ILE A 109 -6.17 -2.21 -16.33
CA ILE A 109 -5.94 -2.10 -14.88
C ILE A 109 -6.42 -3.39 -14.20
N THR A 110 -5.61 -3.90 -13.29
CA THR A 110 -6.00 -4.96 -12.36
C THR A 110 -6.24 -4.33 -10.99
N PHE A 111 -7.41 -4.58 -10.41
CA PHE A 111 -7.73 -4.17 -9.05
C PHE A 111 -7.91 -5.39 -8.15
N ILE A 112 -7.30 -5.36 -6.97
CA ILE A 112 -7.40 -6.40 -5.96
C ILE A 112 -7.93 -5.75 -4.69
N THR A 113 -8.99 -6.32 -4.12
CA THR A 113 -9.57 -5.89 -2.86
C THR A 113 -9.88 -7.08 -1.97
N VAL A 114 -9.80 -6.87 -0.66
CA VAL A 114 -10.15 -7.86 0.35
C VAL A 114 -11.30 -7.29 1.17
N LEU A 115 -12.44 -7.95 1.12
CA LEU A 115 -13.69 -7.49 1.72
C LEU A 115 -14.30 -8.59 2.58
N SER A 116 -14.94 -8.21 3.67
CA SER A 116 -15.82 -9.07 4.47
C SER A 116 -17.16 -8.38 4.62
N LEU A 117 -18.24 -9.16 4.52
CA LEU A 117 -19.55 -8.69 4.95
C LEU A 117 -19.58 -8.61 6.48
N ILE A 118 -20.29 -7.61 6.99
CA ILE A 118 -20.60 -7.51 8.42
C ILE A 118 -21.98 -8.14 8.57
N THR A 119 -22.03 -9.27 9.27
CA THR A 119 -23.27 -9.96 9.64
C THR A 119 -23.63 -9.66 11.08
#